data_AF-A0A7X6XS14-F1
#
_entry.id   AF-A0A7X6XS14-F1
#
_cell.length_a   1.000
_cell.length_b   1.000
_cell.length_c   1.000
_cell.angle_alpha   90.00
_cell.angle_beta   90.00
_cell.angle_gamma   90.00
#
_symmetry.space_group_name_H-M   'P 1'
#
loop_
_entity.id
_entity.type
_entity.pdbx_description
1 polymer ?
#
loop_
_entity_poly.entity_id
_entity_poly.type
_entity_poly.pdbx_seq_one_letter_code
_entity_poly.pdbx_strand_id
1 'polypeptide(L)'
;MREKEIISSGIIEGPLALDVAVCKEAAKRKGIDSRISGNVDLFLVPDLDAGNILGKSLIYYAGAKMAGIVLGASNPIVLTSRSETAEGKLFSIALACLAS
;
A
#
# COMPACT_ATOMS: atom_id res chain seq x y z
N MET A 1 -16.55 7.10 12.28
CA MET A 1 -16.14 6.29 13.45
C MET A 1 -14.71 5.83 13.21
N ARG A 2 -13.86 5.70 14.24
CA ARG A 2 -12.54 5.06 14.08
C ARG A 2 -12.75 3.56 14.26
N GLU A 3 -12.45 2.77 13.24
CA GLU A 3 -12.47 1.32 13.35
C GLU A 3 -11.07 0.85 13.73
N LYS A 4 -11.00 0.10 14.83
CA LYS A 4 -9.79 -0.58 15.29
C LYS A 4 -10.13 -2.06 15.36
N GLU A 5 -9.79 -2.81 14.31
CA GLU A 5 -9.99 -4.25 14.27
C GLU A 5 -8.65 -4.98 14.36
N ILE A 6 -8.61 -6.05 15.13
CA ILE A 6 -7.51 -7.00 15.16
C ILE A 6 -7.99 -8.20 14.36
N ILE A 7 -7.44 -8.36 13.15
CA ILE A 7 -7.55 -9.63 12.45
C ILE A 7 -6.46 -10.53 13.04
N SER A 8 -6.63 -11.86 13.02
CA SER A 8 -5.77 -12.87 13.67
C SER A 8 -4.25 -12.72 13.46
N SER A 9 -3.79 -11.88 12.54
CA SER A 9 -2.38 -11.60 12.26
C SER A 9 -2.00 -10.11 12.10
N GLY A 10 -2.88 -9.13 12.37
CA GLY A 10 -2.56 -7.72 12.11
C GLY A 10 -3.44 -6.67 12.79
N ILE A 11 -2.95 -5.43 12.85
CA ILE A 11 -3.68 -4.26 13.39
C ILE A 11 -4.19 -3.42 12.22
N ILE A 12 -5.51 -3.19 12.18
CA ILE A 12 -6.12 -2.26 11.24
C ILE A 12 -6.60 -1.04 12.00
N GLU A 13 -6.22 0.15 11.50
CA GLU A 13 -6.77 1.42 11.97
C GLU A 13 -7.18 2.29 10.78
N GLY A 14 -8.42 2.79 10.82
CA GLY A 14 -8.95 3.69 9.81
C GLY A 14 -10.16 4.48 10.31
N PRO A 15 -10.56 5.56 9.61
CA PRO A 15 -9.83 6.19 8.51
C PRO A 15 -8.57 6.92 9.01
N LEU A 16 -7.49 6.86 8.22
CA LEU A 16 -6.21 7.49 8.53
C LEU A 16 -5.72 8.32 7.34
N ALA A 17 -5.39 9.59 7.57
CA ALA A 17 -4.77 10.42 6.55
C ALA A 17 -3.32 9.96 6.29
N LEU A 18 -2.84 10.12 5.06
CA LEU A 18 -1.51 9.65 4.65
C LEU A 18 -0.40 10.16 5.57
N ASP A 19 -0.44 11.45 5.93
CA ASP A 19 0.58 12.06 6.79
C ASP A 19 0.62 11.46 8.19
N VAL A 20 -0.54 11.09 8.75
CA VAL A 20 -0.66 10.39 10.03
C VAL A 20 -0.10 8.97 9.92
N ALA A 21 -0.42 8.28 8.82
CA ALA A 21 0.04 6.93 8.55
C ALA A 21 1.57 6.83 8.42
N VAL A 22 2.21 7.78 7.73
CA VAL A 22 3.65 7.74 7.47
C VAL A 22 4.50 8.52 8.48
N CYS A 23 3.90 9.36 9.34
CA CYS A 23 4.62 10.19 10.29
C CYS A 23 3.99 10.20 11.68
N LYS A 24 4.65 9.54 12.64
CA LYS A 24 4.23 9.52 14.06
C LYS A 24 4.11 10.93 14.66
N GLU A 25 4.98 11.86 14.28
CA GLU A 25 4.91 13.25 14.77
C GLU A 25 3.72 14.02 14.20
N ALA A 26 3.27 13.71 12.97
CA ALA A 26 2.03 14.27 12.43
C ALA A 26 0.82 13.76 13.22
N ALA A 27 0.80 12.47 13.61
CA ALA A 27 -0.23 11.90 14.46
C ALA A 27 -0.30 12.61 15.82
N LYS A 28 0.86 12.81 16.48
CA LYS A 28 0.96 13.54 17.77
C LYS A 28 0.45 14.98 17.65
N ARG A 29 0.88 15.73 16.63
CA ARG A 29 0.44 17.11 16.41
C ARG A 29 -1.07 17.24 16.19
N LYS A 30 -1.69 16.20 15.63
CA LYS A 30 -3.15 16.11 15.42
C LYS A 30 -3.90 15.49 16.60
N GLY A 31 -3.23 15.11 17.69
CA GLY A 31 -3.84 14.42 18.83
C GLY A 31 -4.44 13.05 18.48
N ILE A 32 -3.90 12.38 17.46
CA ILE A 32 -4.38 11.08 17.01
C ILE A 32 -3.57 9.99 17.70
N ASP A 33 -4.21 9.29 18.63
CA ASP A 33 -3.68 8.07 19.23
C ASP A 33 -3.86 6.86 18.30
N SER A 34 -2.75 6.45 17.68
CA SER A 34 -2.69 5.35 16.73
C SER A 34 -1.50 4.44 17.04
N ARG A 35 -1.74 3.13 16.94
CA ARG A 35 -0.72 2.10 17.19
C ARG A 35 0.22 1.89 15.99
N ILE A 36 -0.20 2.33 14.80
CA ILE A 36 0.50 2.05 13.53
C ILE A 36 1.08 3.31 12.87
N SER A 37 0.75 4.51 13.36
CA SER A 37 1.26 5.77 12.81
C SER A 37 2.79 5.82 12.74
N GLY A 38 3.31 6.13 11.55
CA GLY A 38 4.73 6.15 11.24
C GLY A 38 5.34 4.78 10.91
N ASN A 39 4.56 3.70 10.99
CA ASN A 39 5.01 2.33 10.76
C ASN A 39 3.88 1.49 10.12
N VAL A 40 3.27 2.02 9.06
CA VAL A 40 2.22 1.33 8.29
C VAL A 40 2.86 0.48 7.21
N ASP A 41 2.55 -0.82 7.22
CA ASP A 41 3.03 -1.77 6.21
C ASP A 41 2.15 -1.82 4.95
N LEU A 42 0.84 -1.59 5.09
CA LEU A 42 -0.14 -1.71 4.00
C LEU A 42 -1.16 -0.57 4.05
N PHE A 43 -1.43 0.02 2.89
CA PHE A 43 -2.48 1.02 2.70
C PHE A 43 -3.66 0.42 1.95
N LEU A 44 -4.84 0.45 2.58
CA LEU A 44 -6.10 0.25 1.88
C LEU A 44 -6.63 1.63 1.44
N VAL A 45 -6.60 1.87 0.13
CA VAL A 45 -7.08 3.13 -0.46
C VAL A 45 -8.61 3.12 -0.61
N PRO A 46 -9.27 4.30 -0.60
CA PRO A 46 -10.74 4.37 -0.64
C PRO A 46 -11.33 3.93 -1.98
N ASP A 47 -10.58 4.10 -3.08
CA ASP A 47 -11.01 3.77 -4.44
C ASP A 47 -9.80 3.58 -5.39
N LEU A 48 -10.10 3.19 -6.63
CA LEU A 48 -9.10 2.93 -7.66
C LEU A 48 -8.31 4.20 -8.06
N ASP A 49 -8.98 5.36 -8.08
CA ASP A 49 -8.36 6.61 -8.51
C ASP A 49 -7.31 7.05 -7.48
N ALA A 50 -7.65 7.02 -6.20
CA ALA A 50 -6.73 7.28 -5.09
C ALA A 50 -5.52 6.32 -5.12
N GLY A 51 -5.76 5.03 -5.36
CA GLY A 51 -4.68 4.04 -5.50
C GLY A 51 -3.74 4.31 -6.67
N ASN A 52 -4.30 4.57 -7.85
CA ASN A 52 -3.52 4.84 -9.06
C ASN A 52 -2.74 6.15 -8.95
N ILE A 53 -3.32 7.20 -8.34
CA ILE A 53 -2.63 8.47 -8.07
C ILE A 53 -1.48 8.22 -7.09
N LEU A 54 -1.73 7.58 -5.94
CA LEU A 54 -0.70 7.32 -4.93
C LEU A 54 0.46 6.49 -5.50
N GLY A 55 0.15 5.37 -6.18
CA GLY A 55 1.16 4.51 -6.78
C GLY A 55 2.03 5.24 -7.80
N LYS A 56 1.42 6.02 -8.72
CA LYS A 56 2.17 6.83 -9.69
C LYS A 56 2.97 7.94 -9.03
N SER A 57 2.44 8.59 -8.00
CA SER A 57 3.19 9.61 -7.26
C SER A 57 4.44 9.03 -6.62
N LEU A 58 4.36 7.83 -6.03
CA LEU A 58 5.54 7.15 -5.47
C LEU A 58 6.58 6.82 -6.56
N ILE A 59 6.14 6.31 -7.72
CA ILE A 59 7.04 5.96 -8.82
C ILE A 59 7.71 7.22 -9.41
N TYR A 60 6.91 8.21 -9.83
CA TYR A 60 7.40 9.34 -10.62
C TYR A 60 8.02 10.45 -9.78
N TYR A 61 7.56 10.68 -8.55
CA TYR A 61 8.09 11.74 -7.69
C TYR A 61 9.02 11.23 -6.59
N ALA A 62 8.78 10.04 -6.05
CA ALA A 62 9.61 9.49 -4.98
C ALA A 62 10.64 8.45 -5.46
N GLY A 63 10.66 8.13 -6.76
CA GLY A 63 11.59 7.15 -7.34
C GLY A 63 11.38 5.72 -6.84
N ALA A 64 10.16 5.41 -6.37
CA ALA A 64 9.84 4.09 -5.87
C ALA A 64 9.86 3.05 -7.00
N LYS A 65 10.26 1.82 -6.65
CA LYS A 65 10.18 0.66 -7.53
C LYS A 65 8.78 0.05 -7.44
N MET A 66 8.23 -0.37 -8.59
CA MET A 66 6.88 -0.92 -8.68
C MET A 66 6.91 -2.44 -8.86
N ALA A 67 6.02 -3.12 -8.15
CA ALA A 67 5.66 -4.52 -8.38
C ALA A 67 4.15 -4.66 -8.14
N GLY A 68 3.45 -5.39 -9.00
CA GLY A 68 2.00 -5.56 -8.89
C GLY A 68 1.52 -6.93 -9.35
N ILE A 69 0.64 -7.53 -8.55
CA ILE A 69 -0.04 -8.79 -8.86
C ILE A 69 -1.52 -8.66 -8.52
N VAL A 70 -2.36 -9.43 -9.21
CA VAL A 70 -3.77 -9.62 -8.85
C VAL A 70 -3.88 -10.90 -8.02
N LEU A 71 -4.51 -10.78 -6.87
CA LEU A 71 -4.78 -11.86 -5.91
C LEU A 71 -6.27 -12.24 -5.92
N GLY A 72 -6.61 -13.39 -5.34
CA GLY A 72 -7.99 -13.88 -5.19
C GLY A 72 -8.43 -14.94 -6.21
N ALA A 73 -7.64 -15.18 -7.26
CA ALA A 73 -7.76 -16.35 -8.11
C ALA A 73 -6.99 -17.56 -7.52
N SER A 74 -7.05 -18.72 -8.18
CA SER A 74 -6.32 -19.93 -7.74
C SER A 74 -4.79 -19.78 -7.75
N ASN A 75 -4.26 -18.82 -8.52
CA ASN A 75 -2.84 -18.48 -8.59
C ASN A 75 -2.68 -16.96 -8.77
N PRO A 76 -1.55 -16.37 -8.33
CA PRO A 76 -1.24 -14.96 -8.59
C PRO A 76 -1.20 -14.66 -10.09
N ILE A 77 -1.77 -13.51 -10.50
CA ILE A 77 -1.76 -13.07 -11.91
C ILE A 77 -0.92 -11.80 -12.03
N VAL A 78 0.12 -11.85 -12.88
CA VAL A 78 0.92 -10.68 -13.23
C VAL A 78 0.20 -9.88 -14.30
N LEU A 79 -0.30 -8.69 -13.94
CA LEU A 79 -0.99 -7.77 -14.86
C LEU A 79 -0.30 -6.41 -14.81
N THR A 80 0.46 -6.08 -15.83
CA THR A 80 1.29 -4.86 -15.86
C THR A 80 0.71 -3.77 -16.77
N SER A 81 0.98 -2.50 -16.43
CA SER A 81 0.70 -1.38 -17.34
C SER A 81 1.52 -1.51 -18.63
N ARG A 82 0.96 -1.01 -19.74
CA ARG A 82 1.70 -0.88 -21.01
C ARG A 82 2.94 -0.01 -20.87
N SER A 83 2.90 0.98 -19.99
CA SER A 83 4.00 1.89 -19.70
C SER A 83 5.04 1.33 -18.73
N GLU A 84 4.88 0.08 -18.27
CA GLU A 84 5.76 -0.50 -17.27
C GLU A 84 7.13 -0.88 -17.86
N THR A 85 8.16 -0.63 -17.06
CA THR A 85 9.56 -0.94 -17.36
C THR A 85 9.84 -2.45 -17.35
N ALA A 86 10.95 -2.87 -17.95
CA ALA A 86 11.39 -4.26 -17.84
C ALA A 86 11.67 -4.67 -16.38
N GLU A 87 12.22 -3.75 -15.57
CA GLU A 87 12.49 -3.98 -14.14
C GLU A 87 11.19 -4.15 -13.34
N GLY A 88 10.19 -3.29 -13.53
CA GLY A 88 8.90 -3.41 -12.85
C GLY A 88 8.14 -4.69 -13.22
N LYS A 89 8.26 -5.16 -14.47
CA LYS A 89 7.75 -6.48 -14.90
C LYS A 89 8.45 -7.62 -14.18
N LEU A 90 9.79 -7.58 -14.10
CA LEU A 90 10.59 -8.58 -13.39
C LEU A 90 10.21 -8.65 -11.91
N PHE A 91 10.07 -7.51 -11.23
CA PHE A 91 9.66 -7.48 -9.82
C PHE A 91 8.25 -8.01 -9.61
N SER A 92 7.33 -7.74 -10.53
CA SER A 92 5.97 -8.30 -10.48
C SER A 92 5.97 -9.83 -10.62
N ILE A 93 6.83 -10.39 -11.49
CA ILE A 93 7.02 -11.85 -11.61
C ILE A 93 7.63 -12.42 -10.33
N ALA A 94 8.68 -11.79 -9.79
CA ALA A 94 9.29 -12.23 -8.54
C ALA A 94 8.30 -12.22 -7.39
N LEU A 95 7.47 -11.18 -7.29
CA LEU A 95 6.40 -11.08 -6.30
C LEU A 95 5.35 -12.18 -6.47
N ALA A 96 4.96 -12.50 -7.71
CA ALA A 96 4.04 -13.60 -7.98
C ALA A 96 4.61 -14.95 -7.49
N CYS A 97 5.91 -15.22 -7.71
CA CYS A 97 6.56 -16.43 -7.22
C CYS A 97 6.59 -16.52 -5.68
N LEU A 98 6.75 -15.40 -4.98
CA LEU A 98 6.75 -15.36 -3.51
C LEU A 98 5.34 -15.53 -2.92
N ALA A 99 4.31 -15.18 -3.68
CA ALA A 99 2.91 -15.26 -3.27
C ALA A 99 2.19 -16.53 -3.76
N SER A 100 2.92 -17.45 -4.41
CA SER A 100 2.39 -18.72 -4.96
C SER A 100 2.43 -19.88 -3.97
#